data_AF-A0A8K0CAZ0-F1
#
_entry.id   AF-A0A8K0CAZ0-F1
#
_cell.length_a   1.000
_cell.length_b   1.000
_cell.length_c   1.000
_cell.angle_alpha   90.00
_cell.angle_beta   90.00
_cell.angle_gamma   90.00
#
_symmetry.space_group_name_H-M   'P 1'
#
loop_
_entity.id
_entity.type
_entity.pdbx_description
1 polymer ?
#
loop_
_entity_poly.entity_id
_entity_poly.type
_entity_poly.pdbx_seq_one_letter_code
_entity_poly.pdbx_strand_id
1 'polypeptide(L)'
;MKIRSITQKFKPRHWAIKGQNCLATELDKIASVWKDYCGNLYADPNATVGDLGDYEEEPDILLEEIQVAIDKLREGKAAGFDRISAEVLQALDIRGQKILHTLCQKIWKTGLWPEDWSTSIVFPLHKKGTITVCDITV
;
A
#
# COMPACT_ATOMS: atom_id res chain seq x y z
N MET A 1 11.67 -1.60 -35.41
CA MET A 1 10.27 -1.86 -35.01
C MET A 1 10.16 -3.28 -34.47
N LYS A 2 9.60 -3.48 -33.26
CA LYS A 2 9.39 -4.83 -32.70
C LYS A 2 8.15 -5.45 -33.35
N ILE A 3 8.31 -6.54 -34.10
CA ILE A 3 7.24 -7.25 -34.85
C ILE A 3 5.96 -7.49 -34.02
N ARG A 4 6.11 -7.70 -32.70
CA ARG A 4 4.98 -7.87 -31.76
C ARG A 4 4.00 -6.69 -31.71
N SER A 5 4.43 -5.46 -31.96
CA SER A 5 3.52 -4.30 -31.94
C SER A 5 2.59 -4.24 -33.16
N ILE A 6 2.91 -4.94 -34.26
CA ILE A 6 2.15 -4.92 -35.52
C ILE A 6 1.10 -6.05 -35.54
N THR A 7 1.40 -7.20 -34.92
CA THR A 7 0.52 -8.38 -34.93
C THR A 7 -0.39 -8.48 -33.71
N GLN A 8 -0.24 -7.59 -32.72
CA GLN A 8 -1.05 -7.64 -31.49
C GLN A 8 -2.46 -7.13 -31.79
N LYS A 9 -3.42 -8.05 -31.99
CA LYS A 9 -4.84 -7.72 -32.09
C LYS A 9 -5.28 -6.99 -30.81
N PHE A 10 -5.77 -5.77 -30.96
CA PHE A 10 -6.35 -4.99 -29.87
C PHE A 10 -7.50 -5.80 -29.24
N LYS A 11 -7.37 -6.13 -27.96
CA LYS A 11 -8.45 -6.71 -27.16
C LYS A 11 -9.01 -5.62 -26.27
N PRO A 12 -10.22 -5.10 -26.55
CA PRO A 12 -10.86 -4.16 -25.64
C PRO A 12 -10.99 -4.83 -24.27
N ARG A 13 -10.47 -4.17 -23.24
CA ARG A 13 -10.60 -4.62 -21.86
C ARG A 13 -11.87 -4.00 -21.31
N HIS A 14 -12.94 -4.78 -21.26
CA HIS A 14 -14.16 -4.35 -20.58
C HIS A 14 -13.92 -4.52 -19.09
N TRP A 15 -13.97 -3.42 -18.34
CA TRP A 15 -13.97 -3.51 -16.88
C TRP A 15 -15.40 -3.88 -16.49
N ALA A 16 -15.56 -5.05 -15.89
CA ALA A 16 -16.83 -5.54 -15.41
C ALA A 16 -16.57 -6.30 -14.13
N ILE A 17 -17.23 -5.94 -13.04
CA ILE A 17 -17.02 -6.53 -11.72
C ILE A 17 -18.36 -6.97 -11.16
N LYS A 18 -18.42 -8.20 -10.67
CA LYS A 18 -19.61 -8.74 -10.03
C LYS A 18 -19.59 -8.27 -8.57
N GLY A 19 -20.46 -7.31 -8.26
CA GLY A 19 -20.79 -6.95 -6.89
C GLY A 19 -21.68 -8.02 -6.25
N GLN A 20 -22.14 -7.78 -5.01
CA GLN A 20 -22.95 -8.74 -4.26
C GLN A 20 -24.21 -9.20 -5.03
N ASN A 21 -24.84 -8.32 -5.81
CA ASN A 21 -26.08 -8.63 -6.56
C ASN A 21 -26.14 -8.09 -8.01
N CYS A 22 -25.11 -7.41 -8.53
CA CYS A 22 -25.15 -6.82 -9.88
C CYS A 22 -23.77 -6.82 -10.57
N LEU A 23 -23.77 -6.80 -11.90
CA LEU A 23 -22.56 -6.60 -12.70
C LEU A 23 -22.35 -5.10 -12.92
N ALA A 24 -21.31 -4.55 -12.32
CA ALA A 24 -20.92 -3.16 -12.49
C ALA A 24 -19.92 -3.03 -13.64
N THR A 25 -20.24 -2.19 -14.63
CA THR A 25 -19.40 -1.91 -15.81
C THR A 25 -18.98 -0.45 -15.90
N GLU A 26 -19.64 0.44 -15.14
CA GLU A 26 -19.28 1.86 -15.02
C GLU A 26 -18.17 2.03 -13.98
N LEU A 27 -17.22 2.92 -14.23
CA LEU A 27 -16.04 3.11 -13.38
C LEU A 27 -16.38 3.43 -11.93
N ASP A 28 -17.37 4.30 -11.69
CA ASP A 28 -17.76 4.68 -10.33
C ASP A 28 -18.37 3.50 -9.56
N LYS A 29 -19.17 2.68 -10.24
CA LYS A 29 -19.75 1.46 -9.65
C LYS A 29 -18.66 0.43 -9.36
N ILE A 30 -17.69 0.29 -10.27
CA ILE A 30 -16.54 -0.59 -10.07
C ILE A 30 -15.70 -0.13 -8.87
N ALA A 31 -15.44 1.18 -8.76
CA ALA A 31 -14.72 1.76 -7.63
C ALA A 31 -15.46 1.54 -6.31
N SER A 32 -16.78 1.68 -6.29
CA SER A 32 -17.61 1.36 -5.11
C SER A 32 -17.46 -0.09 -4.69
N VAL A 33 -17.53 -1.05 -5.62
CA VAL A 33 -17.37 -2.48 -5.30
C VAL A 33 -15.99 -2.75 -4.70
N TRP A 34 -14.93 -2.14 -5.24
CA TRP A 34 -13.58 -2.25 -4.66
C TRP A 34 -13.48 -1.60 -3.29
N LYS A 35 -14.10 -0.45 -3.08
CA LYS A 35 -14.13 0.24 -1.78
C LYS A 35 -14.79 -0.63 -0.72
N ASP A 36 -15.95 -1.20 -1.02
CA ASP A 36 -16.70 -2.05 -0.10
C ASP A 36 -15.93 -3.35 0.18
N TYR A 37 -15.34 -3.94 -0.86
CA TYR A 37 -14.51 -5.14 -0.72
C TYR A 37 -13.30 -4.90 0.19
N CYS A 38 -12.49 -3.87 -0.08
CA CYS A 38 -11.32 -3.53 0.73
C CYS A 38 -11.72 -3.14 2.15
N GLY A 39 -12.80 -2.37 2.32
CA GLY A 39 -13.31 -1.98 3.63
C GLY A 39 -13.67 -3.20 4.49
N ASN A 40 -14.35 -4.19 3.91
CA ASN A 40 -14.68 -5.43 4.61
C ASN A 40 -13.46 -6.32 4.84
N LEU A 41 -12.52 -6.37 3.89
CA LEU A 41 -11.31 -7.20 3.99
C LEU A 41 -10.39 -6.75 5.13
N TYR A 42 -10.26 -5.44 5.33
CA TYR A 42 -9.39 -4.83 6.35
C TYR A 42 -10.14 -4.40 7.61
N ALA A 43 -11.46 -4.63 7.68
CA ALA A 43 -12.21 -4.40 8.91
C ALA A 43 -11.77 -5.40 9.98
N ASP A 44 -11.24 -4.89 11.09
CA ASP A 44 -10.99 -5.70 12.28
C ASP A 44 -12.07 -5.38 13.34
N PRO A 45 -13.04 -6.29 13.56
CA PRO A 45 -14.08 -6.10 14.55
C PRO A 45 -13.55 -6.17 16.00
N ASN A 46 -12.32 -6.66 16.19
CA ASN A 46 -11.66 -6.79 17.48
C ASN A 46 -10.55 -5.74 17.66
N ALA A 47 -10.48 -4.71 16.82
CA ALA A 47 -9.57 -3.59 17.00
C ALA A 47 -9.92 -2.82 18.29
N THR A 48 -9.48 -3.36 19.42
CA THR A 48 -9.36 -2.61 20.66
C THR A 48 -8.09 -1.77 20.54
N VAL A 49 -8.20 -0.47 20.79
CA VAL A 49 -7.02 0.34 21.10
C VAL A 49 -6.45 -0.30 22.35
N GLY A 50 -5.37 -1.07 22.19
CA GLY A 50 -4.86 -1.97 23.21
C GLY A 50 -4.72 -1.26 24.55
N ASP A 51 -5.29 -1.86 25.59
CA ASP A 51 -5.02 -1.49 26.97
C ASP A 51 -3.50 -1.55 27.18
N LEU A 52 -2.90 -0.42 27.54
CA LEU A 52 -1.49 -0.27 27.85
C LEU A 52 -1.23 -0.95 29.22
N GLY A 53 -1.36 -2.28 29.26
CA GLY A 53 -0.89 -3.06 30.40
C GLY A 53 0.62 -2.86 30.63
N ASP A 54 1.14 -3.37 31.75
CA ASP A 54 2.57 -3.34 32.12
C ASP A 54 3.45 -4.11 31.10
N TYR A 55 3.64 -3.55 29.91
CA TYR A 55 4.62 -4.02 28.94
C TYR A 55 5.97 -3.41 29.28
N GLU A 56 7.02 -4.23 29.24
CA GLU A 56 8.39 -3.72 29.28
C GLU A 56 8.59 -2.77 28.09
N GLU A 57 9.05 -1.55 28.37
CA GLU A 57 9.28 -0.54 27.35
C GLU A 57 10.38 -1.02 26.39
N GLU A 58 10.02 -1.26 25.13
CA GLU A 58 10.99 -1.59 24.10
C GLU A 58 12.00 -0.45 23.91
N PRO A 59 13.27 -0.77 23.57
CA PRO A 59 14.32 0.24 23.48
C PRO A 59 14.04 1.27 22.38
N ASP A 60 14.78 2.38 22.44
CA ASP A 60 14.75 3.41 21.40
C ASP A 60 15.28 2.86 20.07
N ILE A 61 14.68 3.34 18.98
CA ILE A 61 15.13 3.01 17.63
C ILE A 61 16.52 3.61 17.45
N LEU A 62 17.45 2.84 16.91
CA LEU A 62 18.81 3.29 16.63
C LEU A 62 18.88 3.96 15.25
N LEU A 63 19.83 4.90 15.08
CA LEU A 63 20.03 5.52 13.78
C LEU A 63 20.53 4.51 12.74
N GLU A 64 21.32 3.53 13.20
CA GLU A 64 21.84 2.43 12.40
C GLU A 64 20.71 1.54 11.85
N GLU A 65 19.62 1.34 12.61
CA GLU A 65 18.45 0.59 12.15
C GLU A 65 17.77 1.30 10.98
N ILE A 66 17.68 2.63 11.04
CA ILE A 66 17.15 3.45 9.94
C ILE A 66 18.02 3.33 8.70
N GLN A 67 19.34 3.42 8.84
CA GLN A 67 20.27 3.25 7.72
C GLN A 67 20.10 1.86 7.07
N VAL A 68 20.11 0.80 7.88
CA VAL A 68 19.94 -0.58 7.39
C VAL A 68 18.58 -0.77 6.72
N ALA A 69 17.51 -0.14 7.24
CA ALA A 69 16.19 -0.20 6.63
C ALA A 69 16.16 0.48 5.26
N ILE A 70 16.78 1.66 5.12
CA ILE A 70 16.89 2.38 3.85
C ILE A 70 17.67 1.56 2.82
N ASP A 71 18.80 0.97 3.22
CA ASP A 71 19.65 0.16 2.33
C ASP A 71 18.95 -1.11 1.83
N LYS A 72 17.99 -1.63 2.60
CA LYS A 72 17.19 -2.82 2.23
C LYS A 72 16.03 -2.50 1.27
N LEU A 73 15.72 -1.23 1.01
CA LEU A 73 14.65 -0.86 0.10
C LEU A 73 14.96 -1.33 -1.32
N ARG A 74 13.93 -1.82 -2.02
CA ARG A 74 14.06 -2.26 -3.40
C ARG A 74 13.75 -1.11 -4.35
N GLU A 75 14.66 -0.86 -5.27
CA GLU A 75 14.47 0.09 -6.37
C GLU A 75 13.41 -0.39 -7.39
N GLY A 76 12.91 0.54 -8.19
CA GLY A 76 11.95 0.30 -9.27
C GLY A 76 10.54 -0.03 -8.78
N LYS A 77 10.22 0.31 -7.52
CA LYS A 77 8.88 0.18 -6.95
C LYS A 77 8.08 1.46 -7.17
N ALA A 78 6.76 1.32 -7.27
CA ALA A 78 5.88 2.47 -7.36
C ALA A 78 5.96 3.27 -6.06
N ALA A 79 6.17 4.58 -6.19
CA ALA A 79 6.09 5.50 -5.06
C ALA A 79 4.65 5.57 -4.51
N GLY A 80 4.52 5.93 -3.23
CA GLY A 80 3.24 6.19 -2.61
C GLY A 80 2.56 7.45 -3.14
N PHE A 81 1.46 7.84 -2.50
CA PHE A 81 0.74 9.09 -2.80
C PHE A 81 1.63 10.33 -2.64
N ASP A 82 2.56 10.27 -1.68
CA ASP A 82 3.56 11.29 -1.38
C ASP A 82 4.65 11.46 -2.46
N ARG A 83 4.70 10.54 -3.43
CA ARG A 83 5.69 10.50 -4.52
C ARG A 83 7.13 10.32 -4.03
N ILE A 84 7.33 9.83 -2.81
CA ILE A 84 8.64 9.50 -2.28
C ILE A 84 8.96 8.05 -2.67
N SER A 85 9.99 7.86 -3.48
CA SER A 85 10.42 6.53 -3.92
C SER A 85 11.55 5.99 -3.04
N ALA A 86 11.83 4.69 -3.17
CA ALA A 86 12.95 4.06 -2.47
C ALA A 86 14.29 4.74 -2.82
N GLU A 87 14.49 5.11 -4.07
CA GLU A 87 15.69 5.78 -4.57
C GLU A 87 15.87 7.16 -3.92
N VAL A 88 14.77 7.89 -3.68
CA VAL A 88 14.81 9.17 -2.97
C VAL A 88 15.30 8.97 -1.54
N LEU A 89 14.79 7.94 -0.85
CA LEU A 89 15.20 7.62 0.52
C LEU A 89 16.65 7.14 0.59
N GLN A 90 17.10 6.35 -0.38
CA GLN A 90 18.48 5.87 -0.49
C GLN A 90 19.48 6.98 -0.84
N ALA A 91 19.02 8.04 -1.52
CA ALA A 91 19.84 9.22 -1.81
C ALA A 91 19.98 10.21 -0.63
N LEU A 92 19.31 9.95 0.50
CA LEU A 92 19.39 10.83 1.66
C LEU A 92 20.79 10.80 2.28
N ASP A 93 21.29 11.99 2.60
CA ASP A 93 22.48 12.14 3.43
C ASP A 93 22.14 11.87 4.91
N ILE A 94 23.17 11.92 5.76
CA ILE A 94 23.03 11.70 7.20
C ILE A 94 22.01 12.66 7.87
N ARG A 95 21.78 13.85 7.30
CA ARG A 95 20.78 14.78 7.85
C ARG A 95 19.38 14.29 7.54
N GLY A 96 19.14 13.83 6.31
CA GLY A 96 17.87 13.20 5.92
C GLY A 96 17.55 11.97 6.78
N GLN A 97 18.54 11.12 7.02
CA GLN A 97 18.37 9.94 7.87
C GLN A 97 18.06 10.29 9.32
N LYS A 98 18.67 11.34 9.88
CA LYS A 98 18.34 11.85 11.22
C LYS A 98 16.91 12.38 11.33
N ILE A 99 16.38 12.99 10.26
CA ILE A 99 14.98 13.42 10.21
C ILE A 99 14.06 12.20 10.26
N LEU A 100 14.34 11.17 9.47
CA LEU A 100 13.58 9.92 9.49
C LEU A 100 13.65 9.23 10.86
N HIS A 101 14.83 9.16 11.45
CA HIS A 101 15.02 8.63 12.80
C HIS A 101 14.18 9.37 13.84
N THR A 102 14.19 10.70 13.81
CA THR A 102 13.35 11.52 14.72
C THR A 102 11.86 11.25 14.52
N LEU A 103 11.41 11.11 13.27
CA LEU A 103 10.02 10.80 12.94
C LEU A 103 9.63 9.40 13.45
N CYS A 104 10.41 8.38 13.14
CA CYS A 104 10.19 7.01 13.59
C CYS A 104 10.19 6.92 15.12
N GLN A 105 11.14 7.57 15.79
CA GLN A 105 11.22 7.61 17.25
C GLN A 105 9.98 8.27 17.87
N LYS A 106 9.48 9.34 17.26
CA LYS A 106 8.25 10.00 17.74
C LYS A 106 7.04 9.09 17.61
N ILE A 107 6.90 8.38 16.48
CA ILE A 107 5.81 7.43 16.25
C ILE A 107 5.92 6.29 17.27
N TRP A 108 7.13 5.76 17.49
CA TRP A 108 7.41 4.68 18.43
C TRP A 108 6.99 5.02 19.86
N LYS A 109 7.39 6.20 20.35
CA LYS A 109 7.07 6.64 21.72
C LYS A 109 5.61 7.03 21.94
N THR A 110 4.94 7.52 20.90
CA THR A 110 3.55 8.00 21.03
C THR A 110 2.52 6.93 20.68
N GLY A 111 2.90 5.92 19.90
CA GLY A 111 1.96 4.97 19.30
C GLY A 111 1.00 5.61 18.28
N LEU A 112 1.23 6.87 17.91
CA LEU A 112 0.35 7.63 17.02
C LEU A 112 0.88 7.61 15.60
N TRP A 113 0.08 7.06 14.69
CA TRP A 113 0.37 7.05 13.26
C TRP A 113 0.07 8.42 12.63
N PRO A 114 0.91 8.91 11.69
CA PRO A 114 0.56 10.05 10.85
C PRO A 114 -0.71 9.75 10.03
N GLU A 115 -1.59 10.75 9.88
CA GLU A 115 -2.82 10.60 9.08
C GLU A 115 -2.51 10.28 7.61
N ASP A 116 -1.42 10.85 7.07
CA ASP A 116 -0.98 10.53 5.70
C ASP A 116 -0.68 9.04 5.50
N TRP A 117 -0.31 8.31 6.57
CA TRP A 117 -0.01 6.87 6.53
C TRP A 117 -1.25 6.00 6.70
N SER A 118 -2.38 6.56 7.16
CA SER A 118 -3.66 5.85 7.25
C SER A 118 -4.43 5.84 5.93
N THR A 119 -3.95 6.59 4.93
CA THR A 119 -4.54 6.66 3.60
C THR A 119 -3.82 5.73 2.63
N SER A 120 -4.56 4.90 1.90
CA SER A 120 -4.02 3.99 0.87
C SER A 120 -4.70 4.19 -0.48
N ILE A 121 -3.92 4.13 -1.55
CA ILE A 121 -4.44 4.12 -2.92
C ILE A 121 -4.51 2.68 -3.41
N VAL A 122 -5.72 2.24 -3.77
CA VAL A 122 -5.95 0.89 -4.30
C VAL A 122 -6.00 0.95 -5.82
N PHE A 123 -5.03 0.31 -6.48
CA PHE A 123 -5.05 0.08 -7.91
C PHE A 123 -5.39 -1.38 -8.21
N PRO A 124 -6.61 -1.68 -8.71
CA PRO A 124 -6.97 -3.04 -9.04
C PRO A 124 -6.21 -3.53 -10.27
N LEU A 125 -5.41 -4.59 -10.09
CA LEU A 125 -4.68 -5.24 -11.17
C LEU A 125 -5.30 -6.61 -11.47
N HIS A 126 -5.79 -6.79 -12.69
CA HIS A 126 -6.33 -8.07 -13.13
C HIS A 126 -5.22 -9.13 -13.25
N LYS A 127 -5.25 -10.13 -12.37
CA LYS A 127 -4.49 -11.37 -12.54
C LYS A 127 -5.07 -12.19 -13.71
N LYS A 128 -4.30 -13.17 -14.20
CA LYS A 128 -4.77 -14.10 -15.24
C LYS A 128 -5.88 -14.98 -14.66
N GLY A 129 -7.00 -15.10 -15.36
CA GLY A 129 -8.18 -15.87 -14.90
C GLY A 129 -9.46 -15.08 -15.09
N THR A 130 -10.47 -15.37 -14.28
CA THR A 130 -11.74 -14.64 -14.27
C THR A 130 -11.51 -13.23 -13.75
N ILE A 131 -11.70 -12.23 -14.62
CA ILE A 131 -11.49 -10.80 -14.29
C ILE A 131 -12.75 -10.11 -13.75
N THR A 132 -13.85 -10.86 -13.62
CA THR A 132 -15.17 -10.34 -13.27
C THR A 132 -15.57 -10.59 -11.82
N VAL A 133 -14.75 -11.28 -11.03
CA VAL A 133 -15.06 -11.61 -9.62
C VAL A 133 -13.94 -11.14 -8.71
N CYS A 134 -14.31 -10.51 -7.60
CA CYS A 134 -13.40 -10.03 -6.56
C CYS A 134 -13.14 -11.12 -5.51
N ASP A 135 -12.36 -12.14 -5.88
CA ASP A 135 -11.94 -13.17 -4.93
C ASP A 135 -10.41 -13.16 -4.79
N ILE A 136 -9.93 -13.23 -3.55
CA ILE A 136 -8.55 -13.66 -3.29
C ILE A 136 -8.59 -15.19 -3.33
N THR A 137 -8.35 -15.78 -4.49
CA THR A 137 -7.93 -17.17 -4.56
C THR A 137 -6.46 -17.20 -4.17
N VAL A 138 -6.16 -17.67 -2.96
CA VAL A 138 -4.80 -18.04 -2.54
C VAL A 138 -4.49 -19.43 -3.08
#